data_AF-A0A1S1RGA0-F1
#
_entry.id   AF-A0A1S1RGA0-F1
#
_cell.length_a   1.000
_cell.length_b   1.000
_cell.length_c   1.000
_cell.angle_alpha   90.00
_cell.angle_beta   90.00
_cell.angle_gamma   90.00
#
_symmetry.space_group_name_H-M   'P 1'
#
loop_
_entity.id
_entity.type
_entity.pdbx_description
1 polymer ?
#
loop_
_entity_poly.entity_id
_entity_poly.type
_entity_poly.pdbx_seq_one_letter_code
_entity_poly.pdbx_strand_id
1 'polypeptide(L)'
;MTDQLSAEDYIKAVQRPDLVFDRPELVEARFDVHPMLGIPVPASGSTAVVFRATVGGTAQALRFFTREDASTQQRYTALNAWFTERGLNGDVAGCRWVDDAILVNGRRWPMVQMEWVDGHTLDRHVEDLVEADDRAALTTLAASWRDLLRRTQAARFAHGDLQHGNVLVDTAGQLRLVDFDSSWIAPFTGSRPPSEGGHRNYQPRNRPWGPWMDTFPGLVIYLSLLALAREPKQWEQLNDGENLLFRDRDYQPPHRTEVWSWVERLHDPRIDQLAARLRACCAPGWTATGDLEKLISGPVPWWTHTAAQPPAGAPPEATTAPLPVITPPVEVTTTPVQGTTTQPQGTAAPRQSTAARPWPRPQPAPPAGQTVWWKQPPGQRPEPGRPVPAQPGPAQWAPLRAAGRRLRAVGWYLFAVVSTVAAWGLGSALVSATLTGMTPSDEAAVSALLALVPALIVLVLMVRRRRRRQPSGKAR
;
A
#
# COMPACT_ATOMS: atom_id res chain seq x y z
N MET A 1 16.55 25.50 22.99
CA MET A 1 15.59 24.44 23.35
C MET A 1 14.63 24.34 22.19
N THR A 2 14.64 23.23 21.46
CA THR A 2 13.63 22.99 20.41
C THR A 2 12.31 22.73 21.11
N ASP A 3 11.40 23.70 21.06
CA ASP A 3 10.01 23.52 21.52
C ASP A 3 9.36 22.46 20.63
N GLN A 4 9.33 21.24 21.13
CA GLN A 4 8.63 20.13 20.50
C GLN A 4 7.23 20.05 21.10
N LEU A 5 6.20 20.16 20.27
CA LEU A 5 4.82 19.97 20.74
C LEU A 5 4.49 18.50 20.87
N SER A 6 3.67 18.18 21.88
CA SER A 6 3.14 16.84 22.08
C SER A 6 1.79 16.66 21.38
N ALA A 7 1.36 15.41 21.22
CA ALA A 7 0.00 15.14 20.76
C ALA A 7 -1.06 15.68 21.73
N GLU A 8 -0.76 15.72 23.03
CA GLU A 8 -1.65 16.23 24.05
C GLU A 8 -1.89 17.74 23.90
N ASP A 9 -0.85 18.51 23.54
CA ASP A 9 -0.98 19.95 23.29
C ASP A 9 -1.98 20.23 22.16
N TYR A 10 -1.90 19.46 21.07
CA TYR A 10 -2.84 19.57 19.98
C TYR A 10 -4.25 19.11 20.36
N ILE A 11 -4.41 18.00 21.09
CA ILE A 11 -5.72 17.53 21.58
C ILE A 11 -6.39 18.61 22.46
N LYS A 12 -5.63 19.32 23.30
CA LYS A 12 -6.14 20.43 24.11
C LYS A 12 -6.56 21.60 23.24
N ALA A 13 -5.73 22.00 22.28
CA ALA A 13 -6.00 23.13 21.39
C ALA A 13 -7.28 22.93 20.56
N VAL A 14 -7.41 21.78 19.89
CA VAL A 14 -8.54 21.53 18.96
C VAL A 14 -9.89 21.34 19.65
N GLN A 15 -9.95 21.28 20.98
CA GLN A 15 -11.21 21.31 21.73
C GLN A 15 -11.88 22.69 21.71
N ARG A 16 -11.12 23.76 21.42
CA ARG A 16 -11.63 25.13 21.26
C ARG A 16 -11.18 25.73 19.93
N PRO A 17 -11.71 25.24 18.78
CA PRO A 17 -11.36 25.75 17.46
C PRO A 17 -11.53 27.26 17.33
N ASP A 18 -12.53 27.82 18.03
CA ASP A 18 -12.84 29.25 18.09
C ASP A 18 -11.73 30.13 18.71
N LEU A 19 -10.85 29.53 19.52
CA LEU A 19 -9.74 30.24 20.17
C LEU A 19 -8.40 30.00 19.49
N VAL A 20 -8.26 28.92 18.71
CA VAL A 20 -6.96 28.48 18.20
C VAL A 20 -6.80 28.65 16.69
N PHE A 21 -7.88 28.85 15.93
CA PHE A 21 -7.83 29.12 14.50
C PHE A 21 -8.24 30.56 14.19
N ASP A 22 -7.61 31.17 13.19
CA ASP A 22 -7.96 32.52 12.72
C ASP A 22 -8.71 32.55 11.38
N ARG A 23 -8.82 31.38 10.72
CA ARG A 23 -9.52 31.27 9.43
C ARG A 23 -10.99 30.94 9.67
N PRO A 24 -11.94 31.67 9.06
CA PRO A 24 -13.37 31.48 9.32
C PRO A 24 -13.83 30.03 9.18
N GLU A 25 -13.35 29.33 8.15
CA GLU A 25 -13.73 27.93 7.90
C GLU A 25 -13.20 26.96 8.97
N LEU A 26 -12.07 27.28 9.61
CA LEU A 26 -11.44 26.45 10.65
C LEU A 26 -11.96 26.77 12.05
N VAL A 27 -12.37 28.01 12.30
CA VAL A 27 -13.07 28.42 13.52
C VAL A 27 -14.33 27.59 13.73
N GLU A 28 -15.03 27.26 12.65
CA GLU A 28 -16.23 26.42 12.68
C GLU A 28 -15.96 24.91 12.54
N ALA A 29 -14.69 24.49 12.55
CA ALA A 29 -14.32 23.10 12.34
C ALA A 29 -14.88 22.19 13.46
N ARG A 30 -15.47 21.07 13.05
CA ARG A 30 -16.01 20.06 13.97
C ARG A 30 -15.14 18.81 13.94
N PHE A 31 -14.41 18.58 15.02
CA PHE A 31 -13.50 17.43 15.16
C PHE A 31 -14.26 16.16 15.55
N ASP A 32 -13.84 15.02 15.01
CA ASP A 32 -14.35 13.72 15.45
C ASP A 32 -13.86 13.43 16.87
N VAL A 33 -14.81 13.09 17.76
CA VAL A 33 -14.56 12.88 19.19
C VAL A 33 -14.82 11.44 19.60
N HIS A 34 -14.15 11.01 20.66
CA HIS A 34 -14.36 9.69 21.25
C HIS A 34 -15.79 9.60 21.80
N PRO A 35 -16.60 8.58 21.41
CA PRO A 35 -18.02 8.52 21.77
C PRO A 35 -18.31 8.57 23.27
N MET A 36 -17.39 8.06 24.10
CA MET A 36 -17.56 8.06 25.57
C MET A 36 -16.88 9.23 26.28
N LEU A 37 -15.79 9.77 25.71
CA LEU A 37 -14.96 10.76 26.41
C LEU A 37 -15.24 12.18 25.92
N GLY A 38 -15.87 12.34 24.74
CA GLY A 38 -16.15 13.64 24.15
C GLY A 38 -14.90 14.42 23.72
N ILE A 39 -13.71 13.80 23.75
CA ILE A 39 -12.44 14.43 23.38
C ILE A 39 -12.05 14.08 21.93
N PRO A 40 -11.42 15.01 21.18
CA PRO A 40 -10.90 14.73 19.84
C PRO A 40 -9.96 13.53 19.82
N VAL A 41 -10.15 12.62 18.87
CA VAL A 41 -9.32 11.42 18.73
C VAL A 41 -8.38 11.60 17.55
N PRO A 42 -7.07 11.75 17.79
CA PRO A 42 -6.12 11.76 16.70
C PRO A 42 -5.87 10.36 16.16
N ALA A 43 -5.58 10.29 14.86
CA ALA A 43 -4.72 9.25 14.33
C ALA A 43 -3.27 9.68 14.60
N SER A 44 -2.55 8.94 15.46
CA SER A 44 -1.17 9.28 15.80
C SER A 44 -0.17 8.75 14.78
N GLY A 45 0.68 9.63 14.27
CA GLY A 45 1.95 9.30 13.61
C GLY A 45 3.15 9.60 14.52
N SER A 46 4.35 9.24 14.10
CA SER A 46 5.59 9.51 14.86
C SER A 46 6.02 10.98 14.87
N THR A 47 5.65 11.75 13.85
CA THR A 47 6.13 13.12 13.58
C THR A 47 5.00 14.14 13.43
N ALA A 48 3.75 13.67 13.42
CA ALA A 48 2.57 14.51 13.29
C ALA A 48 1.35 13.87 13.97
N VAL A 49 0.37 14.73 14.23
CA VAL A 49 -0.93 14.37 14.81
C VAL A 49 -1.98 14.70 13.77
N VAL A 50 -2.76 13.70 13.36
CA VAL A 50 -3.81 13.89 12.34
C VAL A 50 -5.17 13.79 13.00
N PHE A 51 -6.01 14.80 12.78
CA PHE A 51 -7.41 14.74 13.20
C PHE A 51 -8.32 14.70 11.98
N ARG A 52 -9.41 13.94 12.09
CA ARG A 52 -10.54 14.08 11.19
C ARG A 52 -11.44 15.21 11.69
N ALA A 53 -11.79 16.12 10.80
CA ALA A 53 -12.69 17.23 11.10
C ALA A 53 -13.60 17.52 9.90
N THR A 54 -14.80 18.01 10.18
CA THR A 54 -15.67 18.63 9.18
C THR A 54 -15.35 20.11 9.10
N VAL A 55 -14.87 20.57 7.94
CA VAL A 55 -14.49 21.97 7.66
C VAL A 55 -15.31 22.43 6.46
N GLY A 56 -16.08 23.52 6.61
CA GLY A 56 -16.95 24.04 5.54
C GLY A 56 -17.94 23.00 5.01
N GLY A 57 -18.41 22.07 5.85
CA GLY A 57 -19.33 20.98 5.47
C GLY A 57 -18.66 19.76 4.82
N THR A 58 -17.33 19.75 4.66
CA THR A 58 -16.59 18.65 4.06
C THR A 58 -15.69 17.95 5.07
N ALA A 59 -15.61 16.62 5.03
CA ALA A 59 -14.67 15.87 5.86
C ALA A 59 -13.24 16.10 5.37
N GLN A 60 -12.33 16.36 6.30
CA GLN A 60 -10.93 16.65 6.03
C GLN A 60 -10.03 16.04 7.10
N ALA A 61 -8.79 15.75 6.72
CA ALA A 61 -7.71 15.39 7.63
C ALA A 61 -6.85 16.63 7.88
N LEU A 62 -6.73 17.03 9.15
CA LEU A 62 -5.89 18.14 9.60
C LEU A 62 -4.64 17.55 10.27
N ARG A 63 -3.48 17.67 9.61
CA ARG A 63 -2.19 17.17 10.09
C ARG A 63 -1.39 18.30 10.72
N PHE A 64 -1.09 18.16 12.00
CA PHE A 64 -0.29 19.10 12.77
C PHE A 64 1.08 18.50 13.10
N PHE A 65 2.14 19.24 12.82
CA PHE A 65 3.51 18.75 12.99
C PHE A 65 3.98 18.89 14.43
N THR A 66 4.60 17.85 15.00
CA THR A 66 5.19 17.95 16.35
C THR A 66 6.57 18.61 16.35
N ARG A 67 7.14 18.84 15.15
CA ARG A 67 8.43 19.47 14.91
C ARG A 67 8.34 20.51 13.80
N GLU A 68 9.08 21.60 13.95
CA GLU A 68 9.10 22.71 12.98
C GLU A 68 9.78 22.35 11.66
N ASP A 69 10.78 21.46 11.70
CA ASP A 69 11.55 21.02 10.53
C ASP A 69 10.96 19.80 9.82
N ALA A 70 9.74 19.38 10.19
CA ALA A 70 9.12 18.18 9.63
C ALA A 70 8.80 18.32 8.13
N SER A 71 8.38 19.51 7.69
CA SER A 71 8.08 19.78 6.28
C SER A 71 8.02 21.29 6.00
N THR A 72 7.73 21.68 4.75
CA THR A 72 7.71 23.10 4.34
C THR A 72 6.57 23.45 3.40
N GLN A 73 6.16 24.72 3.41
CA GLN A 73 5.20 25.28 2.44
C GLN A 73 5.64 25.09 0.99
N GLN A 74 6.93 25.31 0.70
CA GLN A 74 7.48 25.18 -0.65
C GLN A 74 7.28 23.77 -1.18
N ARG A 75 7.50 22.76 -0.33
CA ARG A 75 7.35 21.35 -0.69
C ARG A 75 5.91 21.00 -1.05
N TYR A 76 4.96 21.31 -0.17
CA TYR A 76 3.55 21.00 -0.39
C TYR A 76 2.94 21.80 -1.56
N THR A 77 3.36 23.06 -1.75
CA THR A 77 2.97 23.84 -2.93
C THR A 77 3.44 23.18 -4.22
N ALA A 78 4.70 22.75 -4.28
CA ALA A 78 5.26 22.09 -5.46
C ALA A 78 4.60 20.73 -5.75
N LEU A 79 4.32 19.93 -4.70
CA LEU A 79 3.62 18.66 -4.84
C LEU A 79 2.21 18.83 -5.44
N ASN A 80 1.42 19.76 -4.92
CA ASN A 80 0.06 19.99 -5.42
C ASN A 80 0.01 20.48 -6.87
N ALA A 81 0.91 21.41 -7.21
CA ALA A 81 1.04 21.88 -8.59
C ALA A 81 1.39 20.68 -9.51
N TRP A 82 2.36 19.85 -9.09
CA TRP A 82 2.77 18.67 -9.84
C TRP A 82 1.64 17.65 -10.02
N PHE A 83 0.88 17.35 -8.97
CA PHE A 83 -0.25 16.41 -9.04
C PHE A 83 -1.32 16.89 -10.02
N THR A 84 -1.63 18.18 -10.01
CA THR A 84 -2.59 18.77 -10.94
C THR A 84 -2.08 18.74 -12.37
N GLU A 85 -0.84 19.20 -12.61
CA GLU A 85 -0.22 19.24 -13.94
C GLU A 85 -0.05 17.85 -14.56
N ARG A 86 0.16 16.82 -13.74
CA ARG A 86 0.34 15.44 -14.18
C ARG A 86 -0.94 14.61 -14.17
N GLY A 87 -2.07 15.18 -13.77
CA GLY A 87 -3.36 14.49 -13.75
C GLY A 87 -3.46 13.39 -12.69
N LEU A 88 -2.76 13.53 -11.56
CA LEU A 88 -2.76 12.55 -10.47
C LEU A 88 -3.84 12.78 -9.41
N ASN A 89 -4.71 13.78 -9.57
CA ASN A 89 -5.71 14.15 -8.54
C ASN A 89 -6.66 13.00 -8.16
N GLY A 90 -6.87 12.01 -9.04
CA GLY A 90 -7.63 10.80 -8.71
C GLY A 90 -6.83 9.72 -7.98
N ASP A 91 -5.50 9.80 -8.01
CA ASP A 91 -4.56 8.83 -7.42
C ASP A 91 -4.06 9.27 -6.03
N VAL A 92 -4.09 10.58 -5.74
CA VAL A 92 -3.61 11.17 -4.48
C VAL A 92 -4.75 11.83 -3.70
N ALA A 93 -4.66 11.87 -2.39
CA ALA A 93 -5.50 12.76 -1.59
C ALA A 93 -5.03 14.21 -1.77
N GLY A 94 -5.93 15.12 -2.11
CA GLY A 94 -5.59 16.55 -2.19
C GLY A 94 -5.04 17.03 -0.85
N CYS A 95 -3.94 17.77 -0.86
CA CYS A 95 -3.34 18.33 0.35
C CYS A 95 -3.07 19.82 0.16
N ARG A 96 -2.86 20.59 1.22
CA ARG A 96 -2.49 22.01 1.13
C ARG A 96 -1.79 22.44 2.41
N TRP A 97 -0.68 23.16 2.24
CA TRP A 97 -0.04 23.84 3.36
C TRP A 97 -0.87 25.04 3.82
N VAL A 98 -1.00 25.15 5.13
CA VAL A 98 -1.67 26.25 5.81
C VAL A 98 -0.65 26.81 6.78
N ASP A 99 -0.09 27.97 6.44
CA ASP A 99 0.83 28.68 7.31
C ASP A 99 0.08 29.34 8.47
N ASP A 100 0.76 29.47 9.61
CA ASP A 100 0.22 30.06 10.85
C ASP A 100 -1.19 29.53 11.19
N ALA A 101 -1.37 28.21 11.06
CA ALA A 101 -2.67 27.57 11.08
C ALA A 101 -3.35 27.59 12.44
N ILE A 102 -2.61 27.18 13.48
CA ILE A 102 -3.16 26.92 14.80
C ILE A 102 -2.31 27.55 15.90
N LEU A 103 -2.95 28.20 16.87
CA LEU A 103 -2.31 28.72 18.08
C LEU A 103 -2.22 27.62 19.14
N VAL A 104 -1.01 27.23 19.51
CA VAL A 104 -0.74 26.23 20.56
C VAL A 104 0.37 26.75 21.47
N ASN A 105 0.14 26.74 22.78
CA ASN A 105 1.09 27.23 23.79
C ASN A 105 1.61 28.65 23.49
N GLY A 106 0.74 29.54 23.00
CA GLY A 106 1.05 30.95 22.71
C GLY A 106 1.80 31.20 21.40
N ARG A 107 2.04 30.16 20.59
CA ARG A 107 2.74 30.25 19.30
C ARG A 107 1.86 29.70 18.18
N ARG A 108 1.95 30.30 16.98
CA ARG A 108 1.29 29.77 15.78
C ARG A 108 2.14 28.69 15.12
N TRP A 109 1.48 27.63 14.68
CA TRP A 109 2.07 26.47 14.04
C TRP A 109 1.41 26.21 12.69
N PRO A 110 2.18 25.79 11.67
CA PRO A 110 1.60 25.41 10.40
C PRO A 110 0.85 24.07 10.51
N MET A 111 0.00 23.81 9.53
CA MET A 111 -0.63 22.51 9.34
C MET A 111 -0.70 22.13 7.86
N VAL A 112 -0.96 20.86 7.60
CA VAL A 112 -1.39 20.39 6.29
C VAL A 112 -2.86 20.02 6.38
N GLN A 113 -3.66 20.65 5.52
CA GLN A 113 -5.08 20.35 5.35
C GLN A 113 -5.22 19.39 4.17
N MET A 114 -5.85 18.25 4.38
CA MET A 114 -5.97 17.18 3.40
C MET A 114 -7.44 16.78 3.18
N GLU A 115 -7.74 16.39 1.96
CA GLU A 115 -8.95 15.66 1.63
C GLU A 115 -9.06 14.42 2.52
N TRP A 116 -10.22 14.22 3.15
CA TRP A 116 -10.51 12.97 3.80
C TRP A 116 -10.95 11.95 2.75
N VAL A 117 -10.15 10.91 2.56
CA VAL A 117 -10.54 9.78 1.71
C VAL A 117 -11.43 8.85 2.53
N ASP A 118 -12.72 8.79 2.18
CA ASP A 118 -13.64 7.82 2.77
C ASP A 118 -13.31 6.42 2.27
N GLY A 119 -12.77 5.60 3.18
CA GLY A 119 -12.27 4.26 2.87
C GLY A 119 -11.53 3.65 4.05
N HIS A 120 -10.64 2.70 3.74
CA HIS A 120 -9.75 2.06 4.70
C HIS A 120 -8.38 1.79 4.07
N THR A 121 -7.37 1.56 4.90
CA THR A 121 -6.01 1.24 4.46
C THR A 121 -5.96 -0.06 3.64
N LEU A 122 -4.93 -0.20 2.80
CA LEU A 122 -4.78 -1.32 1.88
C LEU A 122 -4.73 -2.67 2.61
N ASP A 123 -4.05 -2.75 3.75
CA ASP A 123 -3.99 -3.97 4.58
C ASP A 123 -5.38 -4.39 5.07
N ARG A 124 -6.19 -3.43 5.54
CA ARG A 124 -7.57 -3.70 5.95
C ARG A 124 -8.44 -4.17 4.79
N HIS A 125 -8.29 -3.54 3.63
CA HIS A 125 -9.02 -3.99 2.44
C HIS A 125 -8.63 -5.41 2.06
N VAL A 126 -7.33 -5.72 2.06
CA VAL A 126 -6.82 -7.06 1.77
C VAL A 126 -7.32 -8.07 2.80
N GLU A 127 -7.33 -7.73 4.08
CA GLU A 127 -7.89 -8.57 5.14
C GLU A 127 -9.37 -8.90 4.87
N ASP A 128 -10.20 -7.90 4.57
CA ASP A 128 -11.62 -8.10 4.25
C ASP A 128 -11.80 -9.04 3.03
N LEU A 129 -10.99 -8.88 1.98
CA LEU A 129 -11.03 -9.75 0.79
C LEU A 129 -10.56 -11.17 1.10
N VAL A 130 -9.53 -11.31 1.94
CA VAL A 130 -9.01 -12.62 2.38
C VAL A 130 -10.03 -13.35 3.25
N GLU A 131 -10.66 -12.67 4.22
CA GLU A 131 -11.71 -13.25 5.05
C GLU A 131 -12.91 -13.75 4.22
N ALA A 132 -13.17 -13.09 3.09
CA ALA A 132 -14.19 -13.49 2.12
C ALA A 132 -13.73 -14.57 1.12
N ASP A 133 -12.45 -14.97 1.11
CA ASP A 133 -11.80 -15.78 0.07
C ASP A 133 -12.04 -15.22 -1.36
N ASP A 134 -12.12 -13.89 -1.50
CA ASP A 134 -12.40 -13.22 -2.77
C ASP A 134 -11.13 -13.02 -3.62
N ARG A 135 -10.72 -14.13 -4.24
CA ARG A 135 -9.53 -14.21 -5.09
C ARG A 135 -9.62 -13.34 -6.35
N ALA A 136 -10.83 -13.16 -6.87
CA ALA A 136 -11.05 -12.34 -8.05
C ALA A 136 -10.83 -10.86 -7.71
N ALA A 137 -11.38 -10.38 -6.59
CA ALA A 137 -11.13 -9.02 -6.10
C ALA A 137 -9.65 -8.78 -5.78
N LEU A 138 -8.95 -9.74 -5.16
CA LEU A 138 -7.50 -9.64 -4.94
C LEU A 138 -6.71 -9.53 -6.25
N THR A 139 -7.11 -10.27 -7.29
CA THR A 139 -6.51 -10.19 -8.62
C THR A 139 -6.75 -8.82 -9.26
N THR A 140 -7.98 -8.30 -9.17
CA THR A 140 -8.34 -6.96 -9.64
C THR A 140 -7.56 -5.88 -8.89
N LEU A 141 -7.44 -6.00 -7.57
CA LEU A 141 -6.66 -5.09 -6.74
C LEU A 141 -5.18 -5.08 -7.14
N ALA A 142 -4.59 -6.25 -7.44
CA ALA A 142 -3.24 -6.36 -7.95
C ALA A 142 -3.06 -5.65 -9.32
N ALA A 143 -4.07 -5.71 -10.19
CA ALA A 143 -4.07 -4.99 -11.46
C ALA A 143 -4.16 -3.47 -11.25
N SER A 144 -5.11 -3.01 -10.43
CA SER A 144 -5.26 -1.60 -10.06
C SER A 144 -3.99 -1.03 -9.42
N TRP A 145 -3.31 -1.81 -8.59
CA TRP A 145 -2.02 -1.45 -7.99
C TRP A 145 -0.92 -1.23 -9.05
N ARG A 146 -0.78 -2.16 -9.99
CA ARG A 146 0.18 -2.03 -11.09
C ARG A 146 -0.13 -0.80 -11.94
N ASP A 147 -1.40 -0.55 -12.22
CA ASP A 147 -1.84 0.62 -12.99
C ASP A 147 -1.59 1.95 -12.27
N LEU A 148 -1.78 1.99 -10.94
CA LEU A 148 -1.41 3.14 -10.12
C LEU A 148 0.09 3.43 -10.25
N LEU A 149 0.94 2.41 -10.09
CA LEU A 149 2.39 2.58 -10.22
C LEU A 149 2.80 3.04 -11.61
N ARG A 150 2.18 2.50 -12.67
CA ARG A 150 2.42 2.96 -14.03
C ARG A 150 2.13 4.46 -14.18
N ARG A 151 1.01 4.95 -13.62
CA ARG A 151 0.65 6.38 -13.67
C ARG A 151 1.61 7.24 -12.86
N THR A 152 1.90 6.89 -11.61
CA THR A 152 2.77 7.70 -10.74
C THR A 152 4.22 7.75 -11.26
N GLN A 153 4.75 6.62 -11.73
CA GLN A 153 6.11 6.55 -12.29
C GLN A 153 6.22 7.30 -13.63
N ALA A 154 5.20 7.21 -14.50
CA ALA A 154 5.14 8.01 -15.74
C ALA A 154 5.06 9.52 -15.44
N ALA A 155 4.36 9.90 -14.37
CA ALA A 155 4.29 11.27 -13.88
C ALA A 155 5.57 11.75 -13.18
N ARG A 156 6.62 10.91 -13.10
CA ARG A 156 7.87 11.20 -12.36
C ARG A 156 7.57 11.59 -10.91
N PHE A 157 6.67 10.84 -10.28
CA PHE A 157 6.32 10.94 -8.88
C PHE A 157 6.67 9.63 -8.18
N ALA A 158 7.39 9.74 -7.07
CA ALA A 158 7.61 8.65 -6.14
C ALA A 158 7.17 9.09 -4.75
N HIS A 159 6.35 8.29 -4.11
CA HIS A 159 5.83 8.49 -2.76
C HIS A 159 6.93 8.53 -1.70
N GLY A 160 7.94 7.66 -1.81
CA GLY A 160 9.10 7.60 -0.91
C GLY A 160 8.82 7.01 0.47
N ASP A 161 7.56 6.79 0.83
CA ASP A 161 7.15 5.86 1.88
C ASP A 161 5.97 5.00 1.43
N LEU A 162 6.12 4.35 0.28
CA LEU A 162 5.06 3.52 -0.30
C LEU A 162 4.90 2.22 0.53
N GLN A 163 3.82 2.15 1.31
CA GLN A 163 3.51 1.05 2.23
C GLN A 163 1.99 0.96 2.47
N HIS A 164 1.52 -0.16 3.04
CA HIS A 164 0.08 -0.47 3.14
C HIS A 164 -0.74 0.58 3.91
N GLY A 165 -0.16 1.23 4.91
CA GLY A 165 -0.80 2.28 5.71
C GLY A 165 -0.93 3.62 4.99
N ASN A 166 -0.13 3.86 3.93
CA ASN A 166 -0.14 5.11 3.15
C ASN A 166 -0.91 4.96 1.83
N VAL A 167 -1.63 3.84 1.67
CA VAL A 167 -2.48 3.55 0.52
C VAL A 167 -3.87 3.25 1.07
N LEU A 168 -4.84 4.08 0.69
CA LEU A 168 -6.25 3.90 1.04
C LEU A 168 -6.99 3.30 -0.15
N VAL A 169 -8.01 2.49 0.13
CA VAL A 169 -9.00 2.05 -0.84
C VAL A 169 -10.29 2.79 -0.52
N ASP A 170 -10.72 3.66 -1.42
CA ASP A 170 -11.93 4.45 -1.21
C ASP A 170 -13.20 3.61 -1.42
N THR A 171 -14.35 4.21 -1.10
CA THR A 171 -15.66 3.55 -1.27
C THR A 171 -16.00 3.16 -2.72
N ALA A 172 -15.32 3.74 -3.72
CA ALA A 172 -15.43 3.35 -5.13
C ALA A 172 -14.41 2.28 -5.54
N GLY A 173 -13.64 1.75 -4.59
CA GLY A 173 -12.61 0.74 -4.82
C GLY A 173 -11.34 1.29 -5.47
N GLN A 174 -11.15 2.61 -5.50
CA GLN A 174 -9.97 3.25 -6.07
C GLN A 174 -8.86 3.37 -5.03
N LEU A 175 -7.62 3.20 -5.48
CA LEU A 175 -6.44 3.38 -4.64
C LEU A 175 -6.10 4.88 -4.56
N ARG A 176 -6.01 5.39 -3.34
CA ARG A 176 -5.67 6.78 -3.03
C ARG A 176 -4.42 6.83 -2.14
N LEU A 177 -3.38 7.52 -2.59
CA LEU A 177 -2.14 7.72 -1.83
C LEU A 177 -2.29 8.87 -0.84
N VAL A 178 -1.67 8.72 0.34
CA VAL A 178 -1.64 9.71 1.42
C VAL A 178 -0.26 9.76 2.07
N ASP A 179 0.05 10.86 2.77
CA ASP A 179 1.33 11.09 3.47
C ASP A 179 2.53 11.31 2.53
N PHE A 180 2.65 12.54 2.03
CA PHE A 180 3.65 12.91 1.02
C PHE A 180 4.94 13.51 1.60
N ASP A 181 5.18 13.37 2.91
CA ASP A 181 6.34 13.96 3.57
C ASP A 181 7.66 13.39 3.04
N SER A 182 7.66 12.14 2.56
CA SER A 182 8.80 11.47 1.93
C SER A 182 8.80 11.50 0.38
N SER A 183 7.88 12.24 -0.25
CA SER A 183 7.70 12.22 -1.71
C SER A 183 8.73 12.96 -2.56
N TRP A 184 9.06 12.39 -3.71
CA TRP A 184 9.87 12.98 -4.75
C TRP A 184 9.02 13.28 -5.98
N ILE A 185 9.27 14.44 -6.58
CA ILE A 185 8.76 14.82 -7.90
C ILE A 185 9.94 15.36 -8.72
N ALA A 186 9.84 15.40 -10.05
CA ALA A 186 10.94 15.85 -10.90
C ALA A 186 11.56 17.21 -10.51
N PRO A 187 10.79 18.21 -10.05
CA PRO A 187 11.34 19.48 -9.53
C PRO A 187 12.26 19.33 -8.31
N PHE A 188 12.21 18.21 -7.59
CA PHE A 188 13.10 17.90 -6.46
C PHE A 188 14.37 17.15 -6.88
N THR A 189 14.68 17.09 -8.19
CA THR A 189 15.97 16.54 -8.65
C THR A 189 17.13 17.34 -8.04
N GLY A 190 18.08 16.62 -7.43
CA GLY A 190 19.26 17.24 -6.79
C GLY A 190 19.03 17.78 -5.38
N SER A 191 17.79 17.73 -4.85
CA SER A 191 17.54 18.05 -3.44
C SER A 191 18.06 16.92 -2.53
N ARG A 192 18.30 17.26 -1.26
CA ARG A 192 18.56 16.24 -0.24
C ARG A 192 17.26 15.46 0.05
N PRO A 193 17.35 14.15 0.32
CA PRO A 193 16.19 13.39 0.77
C PRO A 193 15.69 13.92 2.13
N PRO A 194 14.38 13.78 2.42
CA PRO A 194 13.84 13.94 3.76
C PRO A 194 14.51 13.01 4.77
N SER A 195 14.34 13.30 6.07
CA SER A 195 14.92 12.51 7.16
C SER A 195 14.22 11.16 7.39
N GLU A 196 12.97 11.03 6.94
CA GLU A 196 12.20 9.79 7.04
C GLU A 196 12.61 8.80 5.93
N GLY A 197 12.98 7.58 6.35
CA GLY A 197 13.47 6.53 5.45
C GLY A 197 12.39 5.59 4.92
N GLY A 198 11.13 5.83 5.28
CA GLY A 198 9.99 4.95 5.02
C GLY A 198 9.96 3.66 5.85
N HIS A 199 8.92 2.86 5.66
CA HIS A 199 8.66 1.68 6.47
C HIS A 199 9.58 0.50 6.13
N ARG A 200 10.34 -0.01 7.12
CA ARG A 200 11.40 -1.04 6.92
C ARG A 200 10.94 -2.31 6.19
N ASN A 201 9.68 -2.72 6.33
CA ASN A 201 9.14 -3.90 5.66
C ASN A 201 8.92 -3.71 4.15
N TYR A 202 9.03 -2.48 3.65
CA TYR A 202 8.81 -2.14 2.24
C TYR A 202 10.04 -1.51 1.57
N GLN A 203 11.08 -1.18 2.33
CA GLN A 203 12.22 -0.42 1.82
C GLN A 203 13.50 -1.26 1.73
N PRO A 204 14.25 -1.19 0.62
CA PRO A 204 15.58 -1.77 0.55
C PRO A 204 16.58 -0.90 1.33
N ARG A 205 17.63 -1.51 1.88
CA ARG A 205 18.63 -0.81 2.72
C ARG A 205 19.32 0.36 1.99
N ASN A 206 19.63 0.18 0.71
CA ASN A 206 20.35 1.17 -0.11
C ASN A 206 19.42 1.73 -1.19
N ARG A 207 18.52 2.63 -0.78
CA ARG A 207 17.56 3.27 -1.69
C ARG A 207 18.02 4.67 -2.09
N PRO A 208 18.32 4.93 -3.37
CA PRO A 208 18.64 6.27 -3.82
C PRO A 208 17.40 7.16 -3.82
N TRP A 209 17.58 8.44 -3.48
CA TRP A 209 16.54 9.47 -3.63
C TRP A 209 16.26 9.72 -5.12
N GLY A 210 15.01 9.56 -5.56
CA GLY A 210 14.66 9.87 -6.95
C GLY A 210 13.44 9.13 -7.50
N PRO A 211 13.26 9.13 -8.83
CA PRO A 211 12.02 8.71 -9.49
C PRO A 211 11.68 7.23 -9.33
N TRP A 212 12.68 6.39 -9.07
CA TRP A 212 12.54 4.93 -9.08
C TRP A 212 12.56 4.31 -7.69
N MET A 213 12.61 5.11 -6.64
CA MET A 213 12.75 4.61 -5.26
C MET A 213 11.57 3.73 -4.82
N ASP A 214 10.40 3.91 -5.46
CA ASP A 214 9.20 3.12 -5.18
C ASP A 214 9.09 1.83 -6.01
N THR A 215 10.03 1.55 -6.92
CA THR A 215 9.97 0.33 -7.73
C THR A 215 10.06 -0.94 -6.87
N PHE A 216 10.90 -0.93 -5.82
CA PHE A 216 11.02 -2.04 -4.87
C PHE A 216 9.75 -2.25 -4.03
N PRO A 217 9.25 -1.25 -3.26
CA PRO A 217 8.00 -1.43 -2.50
C PRO A 217 6.82 -1.75 -3.42
N GLY A 218 6.82 -1.20 -4.63
CA GLY A 218 5.85 -1.52 -5.66
C GLY A 218 5.80 -3.00 -6.01
N LEU A 219 6.97 -3.62 -6.21
CA LEU A 219 7.08 -5.05 -6.45
C LEU A 219 6.67 -5.89 -5.25
N VAL A 220 7.06 -5.48 -4.02
CA VAL A 220 6.70 -6.18 -2.77
C VAL A 220 5.17 -6.29 -2.62
N ILE A 221 4.47 -5.16 -2.77
CA ILE A 221 3.01 -5.12 -2.64
C ILE A 221 2.35 -5.90 -3.78
N TYR A 222 2.81 -5.70 -5.02
CA TYR A 222 2.25 -6.39 -6.18
C TYR A 222 2.36 -7.91 -6.09
N LEU A 223 3.54 -8.43 -5.70
CA LEU A 223 3.76 -9.86 -5.47
C LEU A 223 2.87 -10.37 -4.33
N SER A 224 2.74 -9.60 -3.25
CA SER A 224 1.89 -9.96 -2.11
C SER A 224 0.43 -10.14 -2.52
N LEU A 225 -0.12 -9.21 -3.30
CA LEU A 225 -1.51 -9.27 -3.76
C LEU A 225 -1.75 -10.47 -4.69
N LEU A 226 -0.84 -10.75 -5.63
CA LEU A 226 -0.94 -11.89 -6.53
C LEU A 226 -0.83 -13.23 -5.78
N ALA A 227 0.08 -13.34 -4.82
CA ALA A 227 0.24 -14.54 -4.02
C ALA A 227 -0.97 -14.82 -3.12
N LEU A 228 -1.51 -13.79 -2.48
CA LEU A 228 -2.76 -13.90 -1.71
C LEU A 228 -3.95 -14.28 -2.60
N ALA A 229 -4.03 -13.77 -3.83
CA ALA A 229 -5.08 -14.19 -4.76
C ALA A 229 -5.04 -15.71 -5.07
N ARG A 230 -3.89 -16.38 -4.92
CA ARG A 230 -3.80 -17.85 -5.08
C ARG A 230 -4.21 -18.60 -3.82
N GLU A 231 -3.72 -18.17 -2.67
CA GLU A 231 -4.00 -18.80 -1.38
C GLU A 231 -4.20 -17.74 -0.27
N PRO A 232 -5.43 -17.20 -0.11
CA PRO A 232 -5.70 -16.11 0.83
C PRO A 232 -5.41 -16.45 2.29
N LYS A 233 -5.63 -17.72 2.68
CA LYS A 233 -5.49 -18.20 4.07
C LYS A 233 -4.10 -17.98 4.67
N GLN A 234 -3.08 -17.78 3.85
CA GLN A 234 -1.72 -17.54 4.34
C GLN A 234 -1.57 -16.18 5.04
N TRP A 235 -2.50 -15.24 4.82
CA TRP A 235 -2.55 -13.95 5.53
C TRP A 235 -2.41 -14.10 7.05
N GLU A 236 -3.16 -15.01 7.67
CA GLU A 236 -3.17 -15.19 9.13
C GLU A 236 -1.80 -15.57 9.72
N GLN A 237 -0.94 -16.23 8.92
CA GLN A 237 0.39 -16.67 9.35
C GLN A 237 1.45 -15.60 9.08
N LEU A 238 1.35 -14.89 7.95
CA LEU A 238 2.42 -14.02 7.46
C LEU A 238 2.22 -12.53 7.81
N ASN A 239 0.98 -12.06 7.99
CA ASN A 239 0.68 -10.69 8.39
C ASN A 239 0.94 -10.49 9.90
N ASP A 240 1.61 -9.39 10.27
CA ASP A 240 1.74 -8.96 11.68
C ASP A 240 1.16 -7.56 11.97
N GLY A 241 0.43 -7.00 11.02
CA GLY A 241 -0.09 -5.62 11.05
C GLY A 241 0.86 -4.56 10.46
N GLU A 242 2.16 -4.88 10.30
CA GLU A 242 3.17 -3.95 9.77
C GLU A 242 3.66 -4.37 8.36
N ASN A 243 3.04 -5.40 7.77
CA ASN A 243 3.36 -5.90 6.43
C ASN A 243 2.12 -6.49 5.74
N LEU A 244 2.15 -6.64 4.41
CA LEU A 244 1.23 -7.57 3.73
C LEU A 244 1.74 -9.00 3.92
N LEU A 245 2.83 -9.38 3.24
CA LEU A 245 3.44 -10.72 3.35
C LEU A 245 4.93 -10.72 3.73
N PHE A 246 5.70 -9.78 3.19
CA PHE A 246 7.16 -9.71 3.38
C PHE A 246 7.56 -8.70 4.46
N ARG A 247 8.64 -9.00 5.17
CA ARG A 247 9.25 -8.18 6.22
C ARG A 247 10.71 -7.91 5.91
N ASP A 248 11.29 -6.95 6.61
CA ASP A 248 12.69 -6.54 6.45
C ASP A 248 13.70 -7.70 6.51
N ARG A 249 13.43 -8.71 7.36
CA ARG A 249 14.26 -9.93 7.48
C ARG A 249 14.21 -10.83 6.24
N ASP A 250 13.12 -10.82 5.49
CA ASP A 250 12.94 -11.70 4.32
C ASP A 250 13.83 -11.27 3.16
N TYR A 251 14.23 -10.00 3.14
CA TYR A 251 15.14 -9.43 2.15
C TYR A 251 16.61 -9.76 2.39
N GLN A 252 16.93 -10.57 3.42
CA GLN A 252 18.31 -10.95 3.73
C GLN A 252 18.62 -12.36 3.22
N PRO A 253 19.80 -12.59 2.62
CA PRO A 253 20.27 -13.94 2.31
C PRO A 253 20.28 -14.81 3.57
N PRO A 254 19.93 -16.11 3.48
CA PRO A 254 19.81 -16.91 2.26
C PRO A 254 18.40 -16.94 1.63
N HIS A 255 17.48 -16.04 2.00
CA HIS A 255 16.08 -16.03 1.51
C HIS A 255 15.32 -17.34 1.77
N ARG A 256 15.58 -17.98 2.92
CA ARG A 256 14.95 -19.24 3.36
C ARG A 256 13.93 -19.00 4.49
N THR A 257 13.12 -17.96 4.34
CA THR A 257 12.07 -17.64 5.31
C THR A 257 10.74 -18.26 4.90
N GLU A 258 9.80 -18.32 5.84
CA GLU A 258 8.49 -18.94 5.64
C GLU A 258 7.75 -18.37 4.42
N VAL A 259 7.76 -17.05 4.23
CA VAL A 259 7.13 -16.40 3.08
C VAL A 259 7.75 -16.85 1.75
N TRP A 260 9.08 -17.00 1.67
CA TRP A 260 9.75 -17.46 0.46
C TRP A 260 9.42 -18.91 0.14
N SER A 261 9.49 -19.79 1.14
CA SER A 261 9.13 -21.20 0.96
C SER A 261 7.65 -21.38 0.62
N TRP A 262 6.76 -20.52 1.12
CA TRP A 262 5.35 -20.56 0.73
C TRP A 262 5.14 -20.05 -0.70
N VAL A 263 5.73 -18.90 -1.08
CA VAL A 263 5.62 -18.35 -2.44
C VAL A 263 6.09 -19.36 -3.49
N GLU A 264 7.21 -20.06 -3.27
CA GLU A 264 7.72 -21.10 -4.18
C GLU A 264 6.79 -22.31 -4.34
N ARG A 265 6.03 -22.66 -3.29
CA ARG A 265 5.09 -23.80 -3.33
C ARG A 265 3.80 -23.49 -4.10
N LEU A 266 3.54 -22.22 -4.43
CA LEU A 266 2.37 -21.86 -5.23
C LEU A 266 2.48 -22.36 -6.68
N HIS A 267 3.70 -22.64 -7.15
CA HIS A 267 3.99 -23.14 -8.52
C HIS A 267 3.28 -22.34 -9.62
N ASP A 268 3.20 -21.02 -9.43
CA ASP A 268 2.61 -20.11 -10.39
C ASP A 268 3.73 -19.40 -11.16
N PRO A 269 3.83 -19.58 -12.49
CA PRO A 269 4.97 -19.05 -13.26
C PRO A 269 5.16 -17.54 -13.14
N ARG A 270 4.07 -16.78 -12.98
CA ARG A 270 4.15 -15.31 -12.85
C ARG A 270 4.65 -14.94 -11.46
N ILE A 271 4.14 -15.59 -10.42
CA ILE A 271 4.59 -15.38 -9.04
C ILE A 271 6.06 -15.76 -8.89
N ASP A 272 6.48 -16.92 -9.42
CA ASP A 272 7.86 -17.40 -9.37
C ASP A 272 8.82 -16.40 -10.03
N GLN A 273 8.42 -15.86 -11.19
CA GLN A 273 9.18 -14.83 -11.89
C GLN A 273 9.34 -13.54 -11.06
N LEU A 274 8.26 -13.08 -10.43
CA LEU A 274 8.27 -11.89 -9.58
C LEU A 274 9.07 -12.12 -8.29
N ALA A 275 8.96 -13.31 -7.70
CA ALA A 275 9.72 -13.73 -6.53
C ALA A 275 11.22 -13.74 -6.81
N ALA A 276 11.64 -14.32 -7.95
CA ALA A 276 13.02 -14.30 -8.39
C ALA A 276 13.56 -12.87 -8.59
N ARG A 277 12.74 -11.97 -9.17
CA ARG A 277 13.10 -10.55 -9.30
C ARG A 277 13.24 -9.86 -7.97
N LEU A 278 12.31 -10.08 -7.04
CA LEU A 278 12.39 -9.48 -5.71
C LEU A 278 13.66 -9.94 -4.97
N ARG A 279 14.05 -11.22 -5.07
CA ARG A 279 15.34 -11.71 -4.56
C ARG A 279 16.54 -11.01 -5.21
N ALA A 280 16.51 -10.84 -6.53
CA ALA A 280 17.57 -10.12 -7.24
C ALA A 280 17.68 -8.66 -6.77
N CYS A 281 16.56 -8.02 -6.43
CA CYS A 281 16.55 -6.68 -5.86
C CYS A 281 17.16 -6.61 -4.44
N CYS A 282 17.29 -7.74 -3.74
CA CYS A 282 17.92 -7.81 -2.43
C CYS A 282 19.45 -7.92 -2.49
N ALA A 283 20.05 -8.05 -3.67
CA ALA A 283 21.50 -8.14 -3.82
C ALA A 283 22.21 -6.87 -3.31
N PRO A 284 23.40 -6.99 -2.69
CA PRO A 284 24.18 -5.84 -2.27
C PRO A 284 24.44 -4.86 -3.43
N GLY A 285 24.15 -3.58 -3.20
CA GLY A 285 24.36 -2.52 -4.20
C GLY A 285 23.27 -2.43 -5.27
N TRP A 286 22.25 -3.29 -5.24
CA TRP A 286 21.11 -3.14 -6.14
C TRP A 286 20.41 -1.80 -5.91
N THR A 287 20.08 -1.13 -7.00
CA THR A 287 19.25 0.08 -7.01
C THR A 287 18.29 0.03 -8.19
N ALA A 288 17.11 0.62 -8.04
CA ALA A 288 16.16 0.71 -9.12
C ALA A 288 16.65 1.66 -10.22
N THR A 289 16.72 1.17 -11.45
CA THR A 289 17.16 1.94 -12.65
C THR A 289 16.01 2.25 -13.61
N GLY A 290 14.77 1.96 -13.21
CA GLY A 290 13.57 2.19 -13.99
C GLY A 290 12.29 1.88 -13.20
N ASP A 291 11.18 2.02 -13.90
CA ASP A 291 9.84 1.73 -13.39
C ASP A 291 9.61 0.23 -13.12
N LEU A 292 8.46 -0.07 -12.51
CA LEU A 292 8.05 -1.44 -12.23
C LEU A 292 7.90 -2.25 -13.52
N GLU A 293 7.35 -1.65 -14.58
CA GLU A 293 7.12 -2.32 -15.87
C GLU A 293 8.42 -2.84 -16.49
N LYS A 294 9.48 -2.03 -16.49
CA LYS A 294 10.82 -2.42 -16.94
C LYS A 294 11.40 -3.53 -16.06
N LEU A 295 11.23 -3.44 -14.75
CA LEU A 295 11.69 -4.48 -13.82
C LEU A 295 10.99 -5.82 -14.10
N ILE A 296 9.67 -5.81 -14.31
CA ILE A 296 8.86 -7.02 -14.51
C ILE A 296 8.79 -7.51 -15.98
N SER A 297 9.38 -6.78 -16.92
CA SER A 297 9.47 -7.20 -18.33
C SER A 297 10.89 -7.62 -18.72
N GLY A 298 11.90 -7.31 -17.90
CA GLY A 298 13.30 -7.65 -18.18
C GLY A 298 13.55 -9.16 -18.27
N PRO A 299 14.55 -9.60 -19.07
CA PRO A 299 14.91 -11.01 -19.19
C PRO A 299 15.25 -11.58 -17.81
N VAL A 300 14.66 -12.73 -17.49
CA VAL A 300 14.90 -13.44 -16.24
C VAL A 300 15.85 -14.60 -16.53
N PRO A 301 16.84 -14.88 -15.68
CA PRO A 301 17.74 -15.99 -15.95
C PRO A 301 16.99 -17.32 -16.06
N TRP A 302 17.37 -18.16 -17.03
CA TRP A 302 16.62 -19.35 -17.43
C TRP A 302 16.39 -20.38 -16.32
N TRP A 303 17.24 -20.40 -15.28
CA TRP A 303 17.08 -21.28 -14.11
C TRP A 303 15.90 -20.91 -13.18
N THR A 304 15.20 -19.82 -13.48
CA THR A 304 13.98 -19.38 -12.76
C THR A 304 12.68 -19.90 -13.39
N HIS A 305 12.76 -20.57 -14.54
CA HIS A 305 11.58 -21.19 -15.15
C HIS A 305 11.22 -22.46 -14.37
N THR A 306 10.22 -22.38 -13.50
CA THR A 306 9.47 -23.57 -13.10
C THR A 306 8.87 -24.15 -14.38
N ALA A 307 9.27 -25.38 -14.76
CA ALA A 307 8.69 -26.05 -15.90
C ALA A 307 7.17 -26.12 -15.68
N ALA A 308 6.40 -25.49 -16.56
CA ALA A 308 4.94 -25.57 -16.51
C ALA A 308 4.56 -27.07 -16.55
N GLN A 309 3.93 -27.58 -15.50
CA GLN A 309 3.37 -28.93 -15.57
C GLN A 309 2.31 -28.93 -16.67
N PRO A 310 2.39 -29.85 -17.64
CA PRO A 310 1.32 -29.98 -18.62
C PRO A 310 0.00 -30.31 -17.90
N PRO A 311 -1.15 -29.85 -18.42
CA PRO A 311 -2.44 -30.16 -17.82
C PRO A 311 -2.58 -31.68 -17.67
N ALA A 312 -2.97 -32.13 -16.48
CA ALA A 312 -3.21 -33.52 -16.18
C ALA A 312 -4.24 -34.09 -17.17
N GLY A 313 -3.76 -34.89 -18.13
CA GLY A 313 -4.59 -35.47 -19.19
C GLY A 313 -3.99 -35.49 -20.58
N ALA A 314 -2.82 -34.87 -20.82
CA ALA A 314 -2.12 -35.06 -22.10
C ALA A 314 -1.56 -36.51 -22.18
N PRO A 315 -1.94 -37.32 -23.19
CA PRO A 315 -1.33 -38.63 -23.39
C PRO A 315 0.17 -38.45 -23.67
N PRO A 316 1.03 -39.40 -23.24
CA PRO A 316 2.46 -39.30 -23.48
C PRO A 316 2.72 -39.22 -24.99
N GLU A 317 3.33 -38.12 -25.42
CA GLU A 317 3.88 -38.00 -26.77
C GLU A 317 4.78 -39.21 -27.02
N ALA A 318 4.46 -39.94 -28.08
CA ALA A 318 5.20 -41.09 -28.51
C ALA A 318 6.67 -40.69 -28.67
N THR A 319 7.53 -41.33 -27.89
CA THR A 319 8.98 -41.29 -28.06
C THR A 319 9.31 -41.58 -29.51
N THR A 320 9.70 -40.54 -30.25
CA THR A 320 10.24 -40.70 -31.60
C THR A 320 11.49 -41.55 -31.49
N ALA A 321 11.39 -42.79 -32.00
CA ALA A 321 12.52 -43.69 -32.11
C ALA A 321 13.65 -43.01 -32.90
N PRO A 322 14.93 -43.23 -32.53
CA PRO A 322 16.05 -42.68 -33.27
C PRO A 322 16.08 -43.27 -34.68
N LEU A 323 16.20 -42.41 -35.70
CA LEU A 323 16.40 -42.81 -37.09
C LEU A 323 17.70 -43.62 -37.23
N PRO A 324 17.73 -44.67 -38.08
CA PRO A 324 18.91 -45.49 -38.25
C PRO A 324 20.05 -44.69 -38.90
N VAL A 325 21.23 -44.84 -38.32
CA VAL A 325 22.51 -44.35 -38.83
C VAL A 325 22.82 -45.02 -40.17
N ILE A 326 22.93 -44.23 -41.24
CA ILE A 326 23.51 -44.66 -42.51
C ILE A 326 24.92 -44.09 -42.58
N THR A 327 25.92 -44.97 -42.59
CA THR A 327 27.33 -44.66 -42.90
C THR A 327 27.61 -44.80 -44.41
N PRO A 328 28.64 -44.13 -44.94
CA PRO A 328 28.66 -43.57 -46.30
C PRO A 328 29.34 -44.50 -47.33
N PRO A 329 29.22 -44.22 -48.65
CA PRO A 329 30.21 -44.66 -49.62
C PRO A 329 31.26 -43.57 -49.90
N VAL A 330 32.45 -44.06 -50.23
CA VAL A 330 33.73 -43.37 -50.41
C VAL A 330 33.82 -42.57 -51.73
N GLU A 331 34.38 -41.37 -51.58
CA GLU A 331 35.19 -40.51 -52.48
C GLU A 331 35.37 -40.86 -53.98
N VAL A 332 35.13 -39.86 -54.85
CA VAL A 332 35.94 -39.64 -56.07
C VAL A 332 36.18 -38.14 -56.28
N THR A 333 37.46 -37.79 -56.28
CA THR A 333 38.05 -36.48 -56.59
C THR A 333 38.05 -36.21 -58.10
N THR A 334 37.56 -35.04 -58.53
CA THR A 334 38.10 -34.35 -59.73
C THR A 334 37.97 -32.83 -59.62
N THR A 335 39.09 -32.17 -59.92
CA THR A 335 39.40 -30.75 -60.06
C THR A 335 38.54 -29.99 -61.09
N PRO A 336 38.42 -28.64 -60.98
CA PRO A 336 38.11 -27.80 -62.12
C PRO A 336 39.32 -26.96 -62.57
N VAL A 337 39.62 -27.05 -63.87
CA VAL A 337 40.57 -26.22 -64.61
C VAL A 337 39.84 -25.05 -65.28
N GLN A 338 40.43 -23.87 -65.10
CA GLN A 338 40.44 -22.60 -65.84
C GLN A 338 39.43 -22.23 -66.95
N GLY A 339 39.09 -20.93 -66.92
CA GLY A 339 39.02 -20.03 -68.08
C GLY A 339 37.61 -19.52 -68.38
N THR A 340 37.33 -18.27 -68.76
CA THR A 340 38.11 -17.06 -69.06
C THR A 340 37.07 -15.93 -69.23
N THR A 341 37.35 -14.77 -68.61
CA THR A 341 37.08 -13.38 -69.03
C THR A 341 35.93 -13.05 -70.00
N THR A 342 35.02 -12.15 -69.61
CA THR A 342 34.71 -10.93 -70.40
C THR A 342 33.96 -9.87 -69.56
N GLN A 343 34.54 -8.68 -69.44
CA GLN A 343 33.83 -7.41 -69.23
C GLN A 343 33.37 -6.86 -70.59
N PRO A 344 32.39 -5.94 -70.63
CA PRO A 344 32.80 -4.55 -70.89
C PRO A 344 32.02 -3.48 -70.10
N GLN A 345 32.73 -2.36 -69.90
CA GLN A 345 32.23 -1.05 -69.46
C GLN A 345 31.48 -0.31 -70.61
N GLY A 346 30.71 0.72 -70.25
CA GLY A 346 30.36 1.84 -71.14
C GLY A 346 28.99 2.45 -70.85
N THR A 347 28.90 3.55 -70.09
CA THR A 347 28.76 4.96 -70.54
C THR A 347 27.35 5.38 -70.95
N ALA A 348 26.83 6.44 -70.31
CA ALA A 348 26.30 7.68 -70.91
C ALA A 348 25.16 8.32 -70.08
N ALA A 349 25.16 9.65 -70.08
CA ALA A 349 24.39 10.56 -69.22
C ALA A 349 23.00 10.95 -69.84
N PRO A 350 22.48 12.17 -69.62
CA PRO A 350 21.44 12.55 -68.66
C PRO A 350 20.09 12.91 -69.33
N ARG A 351 18.99 13.01 -68.57
CA ARG A 351 17.89 14.00 -68.79
C ARG A 351 16.75 13.92 -67.75
N GLN A 352 16.21 15.09 -67.46
CA GLN A 352 15.10 15.41 -66.56
C GLN A 352 13.73 15.06 -67.18
N SER A 353 12.71 14.74 -66.36
CA SER A 353 11.33 15.18 -66.62
C SER A 353 10.38 14.98 -65.41
N THR A 354 9.83 16.11 -64.94
CA THR A 354 8.44 16.40 -64.55
C THR A 354 7.62 15.49 -63.61
N ALA A 355 7.37 16.04 -62.42
CA ALA A 355 6.07 16.26 -61.76
C ALA A 355 4.93 15.22 -61.85
N ALA A 356 4.52 14.72 -60.68
CA ALA A 356 3.11 14.43 -60.36
C ALA A 356 2.83 14.74 -58.87
N ARG A 357 1.69 15.40 -58.62
CA ARG A 357 1.20 15.90 -57.32
C ARG A 357 0.81 14.75 -56.36
N PRO A 358 0.95 14.93 -55.03
CA PRO A 358 0.36 14.02 -54.06
C PRO A 358 -1.13 14.32 -53.80
N TRP A 359 -1.90 13.25 -53.60
CA TRP A 359 -3.31 13.22 -53.20
C TRP A 359 -3.53 13.79 -51.78
N PRO A 360 -4.70 14.38 -51.47
CA PRO A 360 -4.95 15.08 -50.21
C PRO A 360 -5.23 14.12 -49.04
N ARG A 361 -4.81 14.54 -47.83
CA ARG A 361 -5.11 13.89 -46.55
C ARG A 361 -6.59 14.06 -46.15
N PRO A 362 -7.23 13.07 -45.52
CA PRO A 362 -8.51 13.26 -44.85
C PRO A 362 -8.33 13.96 -43.49
N GLN A 363 -9.11 15.02 -43.24
CA GLN A 363 -9.28 15.66 -41.93
C GLN A 363 -10.44 15.02 -41.16
N PRO A 364 -10.34 14.82 -39.83
CA PRO A 364 -11.51 14.63 -38.98
C PRO A 364 -12.11 15.97 -38.50
N ALA A 365 -13.44 16.01 -38.40
CA ALA A 365 -14.29 17.13 -38.02
C ALA A 365 -14.10 17.64 -36.56
N PRO A 366 -14.51 18.88 -36.24
CA PRO A 366 -14.39 19.44 -34.89
C PRO A 366 -15.49 18.90 -33.95
N PRO A 367 -15.20 18.61 -32.67
CA PRO A 367 -16.25 18.37 -31.70
C PRO A 367 -16.90 19.68 -31.25
N ALA A 368 -18.22 19.64 -31.15
CA ALA A 368 -19.07 20.71 -30.65
C ALA A 368 -18.84 20.96 -29.14
N GLY A 369 -18.73 22.25 -28.79
CA GLY A 369 -19.19 22.86 -27.54
C GLY A 369 -18.74 22.27 -26.20
N GLN A 370 -17.55 22.63 -25.71
CA GLN A 370 -17.26 22.67 -24.27
C GLN A 370 -17.31 24.13 -23.79
N THR A 371 -18.35 24.46 -23.03
CA THR A 371 -18.47 25.73 -22.30
C THR A 371 -17.52 25.73 -21.10
N VAL A 372 -16.57 26.66 -21.12
CA VAL A 372 -15.63 26.97 -20.04
C VAL A 372 -16.34 27.83 -18.98
N TRP A 373 -16.46 27.34 -17.75
CA TRP A 373 -17.36 27.91 -16.73
C TRP A 373 -16.86 29.18 -16.02
N TRP A 374 -15.63 29.65 -16.27
CA TRP A 374 -15.07 30.85 -15.61
C TRP A 374 -14.99 32.09 -16.51
N LYS A 375 -15.72 32.13 -17.63
CA LYS A 375 -15.94 33.34 -18.42
C LYS A 375 -17.43 33.64 -18.58
N GLN A 376 -18.03 34.28 -17.57
CA GLN A 376 -19.22 35.13 -17.77
C GLN A 376 -19.13 36.40 -16.89
N PRO A 377 -19.46 37.59 -17.44
CA PRO A 377 -19.58 38.83 -16.68
C PRO A 377 -20.88 38.85 -15.83
N PRO A 378 -21.00 39.71 -14.81
CA PRO A 378 -22.05 39.59 -13.81
C PRO A 378 -23.39 40.10 -14.33
N GLY A 379 -24.43 39.28 -14.20
CA GLY A 379 -25.82 39.75 -14.27
C GLY A 379 -26.76 38.84 -15.05
N GLN A 380 -27.55 38.05 -14.31
CA GLN A 380 -28.98 37.70 -14.47
C GLN A 380 -29.25 36.25 -14.02
N ARG A 381 -30.04 36.12 -12.95
CA ARG A 381 -30.56 34.85 -12.41
C ARG A 381 -31.75 34.36 -13.25
N PRO A 382 -31.90 33.05 -13.46
CA PRO A 382 -33.21 32.42 -13.66
C PRO A 382 -33.72 31.74 -12.38
N GLU A 383 -35.02 31.80 -12.15
CA GLU A 383 -35.73 31.23 -11.00
C GLU A 383 -35.68 29.68 -10.94
N PRO A 384 -35.79 29.07 -9.74
CA PRO A 384 -35.81 27.61 -9.61
C PRO A 384 -37.19 27.02 -9.88
N GLY A 385 -37.28 26.12 -10.86
CA GLY A 385 -38.42 25.24 -11.08
C GLY A 385 -38.55 24.16 -9.99
N ARG A 386 -39.80 23.88 -9.57
CA ARG A 386 -40.19 22.87 -8.57
C ARG A 386 -39.62 21.46 -8.85
N PRO A 387 -39.24 20.69 -7.81
CA PRO A 387 -38.99 19.26 -7.95
C PRO A 387 -40.29 18.43 -7.92
N VAL A 388 -40.39 17.44 -8.81
CA VAL A 388 -41.38 16.35 -8.82
C VAL A 388 -40.88 15.22 -7.90
N PRO A 389 -41.73 14.58 -7.08
CA PRO A 389 -41.27 13.62 -6.07
C PRO A 389 -40.96 12.25 -6.67
N ALA A 390 -39.73 11.77 -6.48
CA ALA A 390 -39.37 10.37 -6.73
C ALA A 390 -39.61 9.55 -5.45
N GLN A 391 -40.33 8.43 -5.59
CA GLN A 391 -40.65 7.50 -4.51
C GLN A 391 -39.41 6.76 -3.98
N PRO A 392 -39.39 6.37 -2.68
CA PRO A 392 -38.26 5.70 -2.06
C PRO A 392 -38.16 4.22 -2.44
N GLY A 393 -37.04 3.80 -3.02
CA GLY A 393 -36.60 2.40 -3.09
C GLY A 393 -36.01 1.92 -1.76
N PRO A 394 -36.03 0.61 -1.47
CA PRO A 394 -35.93 0.10 -0.10
C PRO A 394 -34.54 0.24 0.50
N ALA A 395 -34.50 0.68 1.75
CA ALA A 395 -33.30 0.88 2.54
C ALA A 395 -32.91 -0.39 3.34
N GLN A 396 -31.59 -0.58 3.45
CA GLN A 396 -30.84 -1.21 4.56
C GLN A 396 -30.85 -2.73 4.78
N TRP A 397 -29.65 -3.32 4.69
CA TRP A 397 -29.20 -4.44 5.53
C TRP A 397 -27.77 -4.19 6.04
N ALA A 398 -27.59 -3.17 6.90
CA ALA A 398 -26.33 -2.89 7.60
C ALA A 398 -26.25 -3.29 9.10
N PRO A 399 -27.32 -3.64 9.85
CA PRO A 399 -27.18 -3.87 11.29
C PRO A 399 -26.63 -5.26 11.68
N LEU A 400 -26.60 -6.25 10.77
CA LEU A 400 -26.19 -7.62 11.11
C LEU A 400 -24.67 -7.83 11.20
N ARG A 401 -23.84 -6.97 10.59
CA ARG A 401 -22.36 -7.11 10.63
C ARG A 401 -21.71 -6.46 11.87
N ALA A 402 -22.36 -5.49 12.51
CA ALA A 402 -21.92 -4.95 13.80
C ALA A 402 -22.18 -5.93 14.95
N ALA A 403 -23.23 -6.76 14.84
CA ALA A 403 -23.53 -7.82 15.80
C ALA A 403 -22.45 -8.91 15.84
N GLY A 404 -21.90 -9.32 14.68
CA GLY A 404 -20.82 -10.32 14.59
C GLY A 404 -19.53 -9.91 15.32
N ARG A 405 -19.15 -8.62 15.27
CA ARG A 405 -17.98 -8.09 15.99
C ARG A 405 -18.19 -8.03 17.51
N ARG A 406 -19.41 -7.70 17.97
CA ARG A 406 -19.76 -7.73 19.40
C ARG A 406 -19.88 -9.15 19.93
N LEU A 407 -20.43 -10.08 19.13
CA LEU A 407 -20.55 -11.50 19.50
C LEU A 407 -19.20 -12.20 19.62
N ARG A 408 -18.21 -11.88 18.78
CA ARG A 408 -16.84 -12.41 18.90
C ARG A 408 -16.08 -11.86 20.12
N ALA A 409 -16.23 -10.57 20.42
CA ALA A 409 -15.63 -9.96 21.62
C ALA A 409 -16.29 -10.45 22.92
N VAL A 410 -17.62 -10.59 22.93
CA VAL A 410 -18.39 -11.16 24.05
C VAL A 410 -18.08 -12.65 24.21
N GLY A 411 -17.97 -13.41 23.12
CA GLY A 411 -17.59 -14.82 23.14
C GLY A 411 -16.18 -15.05 23.70
N TRP A 412 -15.23 -14.17 23.39
CA TRP A 412 -13.88 -14.23 23.96
C TRP A 412 -13.87 -13.89 25.47
N TYR A 413 -14.64 -12.89 25.89
CA TYR A 413 -14.80 -12.56 27.31
C TYR A 413 -15.47 -13.72 28.09
N LEU A 414 -16.52 -14.32 27.54
CA LEU A 414 -17.18 -15.50 28.12
C LEU A 414 -16.23 -16.70 28.20
N PHE A 415 -15.46 -16.97 27.14
CA PHE A 415 -14.46 -18.03 27.14
C PHE A 415 -13.36 -17.81 28.19
N ALA A 416 -12.89 -16.57 28.34
CA ALA A 416 -11.91 -16.21 29.35
C ALA A 416 -12.48 -16.38 30.78
N VAL A 417 -13.72 -15.95 31.03
CA VAL A 417 -14.39 -16.10 32.33
C VAL A 417 -14.62 -17.58 32.65
N VAL A 418 -15.17 -18.36 31.71
CA VAL A 418 -15.44 -19.80 31.90
C VAL A 418 -14.14 -20.58 32.13
N SER A 419 -13.09 -20.30 31.37
CA SER A 419 -11.78 -20.95 31.56
C SER A 419 -11.17 -20.61 32.93
N THR A 420 -11.38 -19.38 33.41
CA THR A 420 -10.90 -18.93 34.72
C THR A 420 -11.65 -19.61 35.87
N VAL A 421 -12.98 -19.71 35.76
CA VAL A 421 -13.83 -20.40 36.74
C VAL A 421 -13.56 -21.90 36.75
N ALA A 422 -13.35 -22.53 35.59
CA ALA A 422 -13.00 -23.94 35.48
C ALA A 422 -11.62 -24.23 36.08
N ALA A 423 -10.62 -23.38 35.82
CA ALA A 423 -9.29 -23.49 36.41
C ALA A 423 -9.30 -23.29 37.93
N TRP A 424 -10.13 -22.36 38.43
CA TRP A 424 -10.32 -22.14 39.87
C TRP A 424 -11.01 -23.34 40.53
N GLY A 425 -12.09 -23.86 39.93
CA GLY A 425 -12.80 -25.04 40.43
C GLY A 425 -11.94 -26.31 40.46
N LEU A 426 -11.15 -26.58 39.42
CA LEU A 426 -10.20 -27.70 39.42
C LEU A 426 -9.09 -27.52 40.47
N GLY A 427 -8.55 -26.30 40.60
CA GLY A 427 -7.50 -25.99 41.58
C GLY A 427 -7.98 -26.15 43.02
N SER A 428 -9.16 -25.62 43.35
CA SER A 428 -9.75 -25.72 44.69
C SER A 428 -10.13 -27.15 45.08
N ALA A 429 -10.60 -27.96 44.12
CA ALA A 429 -10.90 -29.37 44.35
C ALA A 429 -9.64 -30.21 44.58
N LEU A 430 -8.55 -29.94 43.84
CA LEU A 430 -7.27 -30.65 44.00
C LEU A 430 -6.60 -30.35 45.36
N VAL A 431 -6.72 -29.11 45.82
CA VAL A 431 -6.16 -28.62 47.09
C VAL A 431 -6.98 -29.15 48.28
N SER A 432 -8.31 -29.19 48.17
CA SER A 432 -9.18 -29.80 49.20
C SER A 432 -8.98 -31.32 49.31
N ALA A 433 -8.60 -31.99 48.22
CA ALA A 433 -8.37 -33.43 48.20
C ALA A 433 -6.98 -33.85 48.73
N THR A 434 -6.03 -32.92 48.90
CA THR A 434 -4.63 -33.22 49.25
C THR A 434 -4.15 -32.67 50.59
N LEU A 435 -4.95 -31.82 51.26
CA LEU A 435 -4.54 -31.13 52.48
C LEU A 435 -5.48 -31.41 53.66
N THR A 436 -5.31 -32.56 54.31
CA THR A 436 -5.87 -32.79 55.65
C THR A 436 -4.83 -32.39 56.70
N GLY A 437 -5.15 -31.40 57.55
CA GLY A 437 -4.35 -31.07 58.74
C GLY A 437 -3.72 -29.67 58.81
N MET A 438 -4.17 -28.72 57.99
CA MET A 438 -3.70 -27.32 58.06
C MET A 438 -4.41 -26.50 59.13
N THR A 439 -3.72 -25.52 59.70
CA THR A 439 -4.30 -24.55 60.63
C THR A 439 -5.07 -23.47 59.87
N PRO A 440 -6.06 -22.77 60.48
CA PRO A 440 -6.89 -21.77 59.78
C PRO A 440 -6.10 -20.63 59.12
N SER A 441 -4.89 -20.34 59.61
CA SER A 441 -3.98 -19.35 59.00
C SER A 441 -3.34 -19.83 57.70
N ASP A 442 -3.10 -21.13 57.57
CA ASP A 442 -2.50 -21.72 56.38
C ASP A 442 -3.52 -21.82 55.24
N GLU A 443 -4.79 -22.13 55.56
CA GLU A 443 -5.89 -22.13 54.60
C GLU A 443 -6.16 -20.75 53.98
N ALA A 444 -6.05 -19.69 54.78
CA ALA A 444 -6.19 -18.31 54.31
C ALA A 444 -5.04 -17.91 53.37
N ALA A 445 -3.81 -18.30 53.69
CA ALA A 445 -2.63 -18.03 52.86
C ALA A 445 -2.67 -18.79 51.52
N VAL A 446 -3.07 -20.07 51.55
CA VAL A 446 -3.21 -20.90 50.34
C VAL A 446 -4.34 -20.39 49.44
N SER A 447 -5.47 -19.99 50.03
CA SER A 447 -6.60 -19.40 49.27
C SER A 447 -6.22 -18.07 48.63
N ALA A 448 -5.47 -17.22 49.32
CA ALA A 448 -4.96 -15.96 48.77
C ALA A 448 -3.99 -16.18 47.59
N LEU A 449 -3.14 -17.21 47.68
CA LEU A 449 -2.19 -17.56 46.61
C LEU A 449 -2.89 -18.14 45.37
N LEU A 450 -3.92 -18.97 45.56
CA LEU A 450 -4.74 -19.52 44.46
C LEU A 450 -5.57 -18.43 43.76
N ALA A 451 -6.04 -17.41 44.50
CA ALA A 451 -6.76 -16.28 43.92
C ALA A 451 -5.89 -15.40 43.00
N LEU A 452 -4.55 -15.47 43.12
CA LEU A 452 -3.61 -14.73 42.28
C LEU A 452 -3.35 -15.40 40.92
N VAL A 453 -3.60 -16.71 40.79
CA VAL A 453 -3.33 -17.47 39.56
C VAL A 453 -4.18 -16.97 38.37
N PRO A 454 -5.50 -16.74 38.49
CA PRO A 454 -6.31 -16.07 37.47
C PRO A 454 -5.77 -14.71 37.02
N ALA A 455 -5.39 -13.87 37.99
CA ALA A 455 -4.89 -12.53 37.73
C ALA A 455 -3.55 -12.58 36.97
N LEU A 456 -2.68 -13.54 37.32
CA LEU A 456 -1.41 -13.77 36.64
C LEU A 456 -1.61 -14.26 35.20
N ILE A 457 -2.58 -15.16 34.95
CA ILE A 457 -2.91 -15.65 33.60
C ILE A 457 -3.44 -14.50 32.73
N VAL A 458 -4.37 -13.69 33.26
CA VAL A 458 -4.89 -12.50 32.57
C VAL A 458 -3.78 -11.49 32.29
N LEU A 459 -2.88 -11.26 33.25
CA LEU A 459 -1.71 -10.39 33.10
C LEU A 459 -0.76 -10.91 32.01
N VAL A 460 -0.47 -12.22 31.97
CA VAL A 460 0.39 -12.84 30.94
C VAL A 460 -0.24 -12.73 29.55
N LEU A 461 -1.56 -12.96 29.43
CA LEU A 461 -2.29 -12.81 28.17
C LEU A 461 -2.34 -11.35 27.70
N MET A 462 -2.54 -10.40 28.62
CA MET A 462 -2.48 -8.96 28.34
C MET A 462 -1.07 -8.50 27.94
N VAL A 463 -0.02 -8.98 28.61
CA VAL A 463 1.39 -8.67 28.28
C VAL A 463 1.78 -9.27 26.94
N ARG A 464 1.34 -10.49 26.60
CA ARG A 464 1.53 -11.07 25.25
C ARG A 464 0.83 -10.24 24.18
N ARG A 465 -0.39 -9.77 24.42
CA ARG A 465 -1.12 -8.88 23.50
C ARG A 465 -0.46 -7.50 23.38
N ARG A 466 0.12 -6.97 24.46
CA ARG A 466 0.82 -5.68 24.47
C ARG A 466 2.18 -5.77 23.78
N ARG A 467 2.93 -6.88 23.94
CA ARG A 467 4.15 -7.16 23.17
C ARG A 467 3.89 -7.36 21.68
N ARG A 468 2.70 -7.85 21.30
CA ARG A 468 2.24 -7.87 19.88
C ARG A 468 1.83 -6.49 19.35
N ARG A 469 1.73 -5.45 20.20
CA ARG A 469 1.32 -4.08 19.84
C ARG A 469 2.40 -3.02 20.09
N GLN A 470 3.57 -3.42 20.59
CA GLN A 470 4.69 -2.51 20.79
C GLN A 470 5.72 -2.74 19.67
N PRO A 471 6.08 -1.73 18.86
CA PRO A 471 7.19 -1.85 17.93
C PRO A 471 8.49 -2.02 18.72
N SER A 472 9.32 -2.97 18.27
CA SER A 472 10.62 -3.28 18.86
C SER A 472 11.55 -2.06 18.76
N GLY A 473 11.68 -1.31 19.86
CA GLY A 473 12.69 -0.27 20.02
C GLY A 473 14.09 -0.87 20.05
N LYS A 474 15.00 -0.23 19.31
CA LYS A 474 16.44 -0.52 19.22
C LYS A 474 17.06 -0.70 20.62
N ALA A 475 17.70 -1.85 20.85
CA ALA A 475 18.72 -1.98 21.88
C ALA A 475 20.09 -1.77 21.22
N ARG A 476 20.69 -0.61 21.57
CA ARG A 476 22.06 -0.11 21.37
C ARG A 476 22.74 -0.32 20.02
#